data_AF-A0A433Q4L7-F1
#
_entry.id   AF-A0A433Q4L7-F1
#
_cell.length_a   1.000
_cell.length_b   1.000
_cell.length_c   1.000
_cell.angle_alpha   90.00
_cell.angle_beta   90.00
_cell.angle_gamma   90.00
#
_symmetry.space_group_name_H-M   'P 1'
#
loop_
_entity.id
_entity.type
_entity.pdbx_description
1 polymer ?
#
loop_
_entity_poly.entity_id
_entity_poly.type
_entity_poly.pdbx_seq_one_letter_code
_entity_poly.pdbx_strand_id
1 'polypeptide(L)'
;MNLNNELLRGIYAYGFERPSAIQQRAILPVMKGHDVIAQAQSGTGKTATFSISILQKLDMNINQCQALILAPTRELAQQIQKV
;
A
#
# COMPACT_ATOMS: atom_id res chain seq x y z
N MET A 1 -11.61 1.36 -7.87
CA MET A 1 -10.96 0.46 -6.88
C MET A 1 -11.80 0.25 -5.62
N ASN A 2 -12.93 0.95 -5.41
CA ASN A 2 -13.83 0.81 -4.25
C ASN A 2 -13.08 0.77 -2.90
N LEU A 3 -12.24 1.79 -2.68
CA LEU A 3 -11.48 1.94 -1.44
C LEU A 3 -12.36 2.53 -0.34
N ASN A 4 -12.02 2.23 0.91
CA ASN A 4 -12.64 2.83 2.08
C ASN A 4 -12.51 4.36 2.02
N ASN A 5 -13.57 5.08 2.37
CA ASN A 5 -13.61 6.55 2.23
C ASN A 5 -12.49 7.25 3.01
N GLU A 6 -12.16 6.76 4.21
CA GLU A 6 -11.09 7.31 5.04
C GLU A 6 -9.72 7.12 4.39
N LEU A 7 -9.46 5.92 3.86
CA LEU A 7 -8.24 5.64 3.11
C LEU A 7 -8.14 6.51 1.87
N LEU A 8 -9.23 6.67 1.12
CA LEU A 8 -9.25 7.51 -0.08
C LEU A 8 -8.94 8.98 0.25
N ARG A 9 -9.49 9.51 1.35
CA ARG A 9 -9.15 10.85 1.85
C ARG A 9 -7.66 10.96 2.19
N GLY A 10 -7.10 9.97 2.87
CA GLY A 10 -5.67 9.92 3.19
C GLY A 10 -4.79 9.93 1.94
N ILE A 11 -5.14 9.14 0.92
CA ILE A 11 -4.43 9.09 -0.37
C ILE A 11 -4.37 10.48 -1.02
N TYR A 12 -5.50 11.18 -1.10
CA TYR A 12 -5.54 12.52 -1.67
C TYR A 12 -4.81 13.55 -0.80
N ALA A 13 -4.93 13.47 0.52
CA ALA A 13 -4.20 14.37 1.44
C ALA A 13 -2.67 14.19 1.34
N TYR A 14 -2.21 12.98 1.00
CA TYR A 14 -0.80 12.69 0.72
C TYR A 14 -0.33 13.23 -0.66
N GLY A 15 -1.25 13.74 -1.48
CA GLY A 15 -0.96 14.32 -2.80
C GLY A 15 -1.00 13.31 -3.97
N PHE A 16 -1.57 12.11 -3.77
CA PHE A 16 -1.72 11.14 -4.85
C PHE A 16 -3.03 11.36 -5.62
N GLU A 17 -2.92 11.93 -6.81
CA GLU A 17 -4.09 12.19 -7.67
C GLU A 17 -4.34 11.09 -8.71
N ARG A 18 -3.26 10.59 -9.32
CA ARG A 18 -3.31 9.61 -10.40
C ARG A 18 -2.43 8.41 -10.06
N PRO A 19 -2.99 7.18 -10.08
CA PRO A 19 -2.21 6.00 -9.73
C PRO A 19 -1.17 5.71 -10.81
N SER A 20 0.04 5.33 -10.38
CA SER A 20 1.10 4.88 -11.27
C SER A 20 0.76 3.53 -11.94
N ALA A 21 1.50 3.16 -12.97
CA ALA A 21 1.26 1.93 -13.73
C ALA A 21 1.36 0.66 -12.87
N ILE A 22 2.18 0.66 -11.80
CA ILE A 22 2.27 -0.47 -10.87
C ILE A 22 1.10 -0.46 -9.88
N GLN A 23 0.66 0.71 -9.41
CA GLN A 23 -0.49 0.85 -8.52
C GLN A 23 -1.78 0.37 -9.20
N GLN A 24 -2.00 0.76 -10.46
CA GLN A 24 -3.17 0.34 -11.24
C GLN A 24 -3.26 -1.19 -11.41
N ARG A 25 -2.11 -1.85 -11.57
CA ARG A 25 -2.05 -3.30 -11.81
C ARG A 25 -2.07 -4.14 -10.54
N ALA A 26 -1.41 -3.67 -9.48
CA ALA A 26 -1.14 -4.49 -8.31
C ALA A 26 -2.10 -4.24 -7.12
N ILE A 27 -2.70 -3.05 -6.97
CA ILE A 27 -3.57 -2.78 -5.81
C ILE A 27 -4.78 -3.73 -5.78
N LEU A 28 -5.48 -3.87 -6.90
CA LEU A 28 -6.71 -4.66 -6.94
C LEU A 28 -6.50 -6.17 -6.69
N PRO A 29 -5.50 -6.84 -7.30
CA PRO A 29 -5.20 -8.23 -6.96
C PRO A 29 -4.82 -8.44 -5.48
N VAL A 30 -4.00 -7.56 -4.89
CA VAL A 30 -3.63 -7.67 -3.46
C VAL A 30 -4.84 -7.47 -2.55
N MET A 31 -5.71 -6.49 -2.86
CA MET A 31 -6.98 -6.29 -2.14
C MET A 31 -7.89 -7.51 -2.17
N LYS A 32 -7.90 -8.26 -3.29
CA LYS A 32 -8.64 -9.52 -3.45
C LYS A 32 -8.02 -10.69 -2.70
N GLY A 33 -6.85 -10.51 -2.07
CA GLY A 33 -6.14 -11.55 -1.34
C GLY A 33 -5.34 -12.49 -2.23
N HIS A 34 -5.05 -12.11 -3.48
CA HIS A 34 -4.13 -12.87 -4.31
C HIS A 34 -2.68 -12.58 -3.90
N ASP A 35 -1.84 -13.60 -4.00
CA ASP A 35 -0.39 -13.43 -3.94
C ASP A 35 0.10 -12.74 -5.22
N VAL A 36 0.97 -11.74 -5.07
CA VAL A 36 1.41 -10.89 -6.18
C VAL A 36 2.92 -10.76 -6.18
N ILE A 37 3.52 -11.08 -7.33
CA ILE A 37 4.89 -10.69 -7.66
C ILE A 37 4.81 -9.43 -8.52
N ALA A 38 5.35 -8.32 -8.00
CA ALA A 38 5.33 -7.02 -8.65
C ALA A 38 6.77 -6.56 -8.95
N GLN A 39 7.09 -6.41 -10.23
CA GLN A 39 8.37 -5.87 -10.69
C GLN A 39 8.16 -4.47 -11.27
N ALA A 40 8.89 -3.50 -10.72
CA ALA A 40 8.91 -2.13 -11.23
C ALA A 40 10.21 -1.44 -10.83
N GLN A 41 10.62 -0.41 -11.57
CA GLN A 41 11.80 0.39 -11.24
C GLN A 41 11.64 1.14 -9.90
N SER A 42 12.73 1.60 -9.30
CA SER A 42 12.68 2.45 -8.11
C SER A 42 11.93 3.76 -8.38
N GLY A 43 11.24 4.31 -7.38
CA GLY A 43 10.46 5.55 -7.53
C GLY A 43 9.11 5.38 -8.24
N THR A 44 8.72 4.19 -8.68
CA THR A 44 7.46 3.96 -9.44
C THR A 44 6.21 3.80 -8.57
N GLY A 45 6.32 3.98 -7.25
CA GLY A 45 5.16 3.93 -6.33
C GLY A 45 4.87 2.56 -5.72
N LYS A 46 5.83 1.62 -5.72
CA LYS A 46 5.68 0.29 -5.08
C LYS A 46 5.30 0.38 -3.61
N THR A 47 5.87 1.32 -2.85
CA THR A 47 5.54 1.52 -1.43
C THR A 47 4.06 1.84 -1.24
N ALA A 48 3.57 2.86 -1.94
CA ALA A 48 2.15 3.21 -1.92
C ALA A 48 1.25 2.05 -2.38
N THR A 49 1.67 1.24 -3.35
CA THR A 49 0.91 0.06 -3.78
C THR A 49 0.62 -0.89 -2.61
N PHE A 50 1.64 -1.34 -1.86
CA PHE A 50 1.39 -2.26 -0.77
C PHE A 50 0.76 -1.56 0.45
N SER A 51 1.11 -0.31 0.74
CA SER A 51 0.52 0.44 1.87
C SER A 51 -0.99 0.62 1.69
N ILE A 52 -1.43 1.07 0.51
CA ILE A 52 -2.87 1.22 0.20
C ILE A 52 -3.58 -0.13 0.28
N SER A 53 -2.97 -1.18 -0.28
CA SER A 53 -3.58 -2.50 -0.29
C SER A 53 -3.72 -3.11 1.11
N ILE A 54 -2.73 -2.91 1.97
CA ILE A 54 -2.74 -3.36 3.36
C ILE A 54 -3.78 -2.57 4.16
N LEU A 55 -3.73 -1.23 4.13
CA LEU A 55 -4.65 -0.36 4.87
C LEU A 55 -6.11 -0.63 4.49
N GLN A 56 -6.38 -0.96 3.23
CA GLN A 56 -7.72 -1.33 2.77
C GLN A 56 -8.25 -2.63 3.39
N LYS A 57 -7.36 -3.53 3.83
CA LYS A 57 -7.72 -4.83 4.40
C LYS A 57 -7.69 -4.86 5.93
N LEU A 58 -7.17 -3.83 6.59
CA LEU A 58 -7.12 -3.78 8.05
C LEU A 58 -8.52 -3.66 8.65
N ASP A 59 -8.75 -4.41 9.73
CA ASP A 59 -9.90 -4.21 10.61
C ASP A 59 -9.51 -3.32 11.78
N MET A 60 -10.08 -2.11 11.81
CA MET A 60 -9.79 -1.10 12.82
C MET A 60 -10.34 -1.44 14.21
N ASN A 61 -11.21 -2.44 14.32
CA ASN A 61 -11.74 -2.90 15.61
C ASN A 61 -10.79 -3.89 16.31
N ILE A 62 -9.77 -4.39 15.62
CA ILE A 62 -8.86 -5.41 16.12
C ILE A 62 -7.49 -4.81 16.44
N ASN A 63 -7.18 -4.66 17.73
CA ASN A 63 -5.88 -4.17 18.19
C ASN A 63 -4.82 -5.30 18.27
N GLN A 64 -4.43 -5.83 17.11
CA GLN A 64 -3.35 -6.83 16.99
C GLN A 64 -2.55 -6.60 15.71
N CYS A 65 -1.40 -7.26 15.58
CA CYS A 65 -0.63 -7.22 14.33
C CYS A 65 -1.41 -7.94 13.21
N GLN A 66 -1.77 -7.20 12.16
CA GLN A 66 -2.57 -7.70 11.03
C GLN A 66 -1.80 -7.71 9.70
N ALA A 67 -0.64 -7.04 9.64
CA ALA A 67 0.19 -6.97 8.46
C ALA A 67 1.67 -6.84 8.85
N LEU A 68 2.54 -7.44 8.03
CA LEU A 68 4.00 -7.37 8.19
C LEU A 68 4.64 -6.99 6.87
N ILE A 69 5.49 -5.97 6.88
CA ILE A 69 6.32 -5.59 5.75
C ILE A 69 7.76 -5.89 6.12
N LEU A 70 8.42 -6.72 5.32
CA LEU A 70 9.85 -7.02 5.46
C LEU A 70 10.63 -6.12 4.52
N ALA A 71 11.66 -5.46 5.04
CA ALA A 71 12.57 -4.62 4.27
C ALA A 71 14.00 -5.14 4.40
N PRO A 72 14.82 -5.06 3.34
CA PRO A 72 16.19 -5.57 3.34
C PRO A 72 17.16 -4.74 4.19
N THR A 73 16.83 -3.49 4.52
CA THR A 73 17.66 -2.60 5.34
C THR A 73 16.82 -1.83 6.34
N ARG A 74 17.47 -1.37 7.42
CA ARG A 74 16.81 -0.57 8.47
C ARG A 74 16.36 0.78 7.93
N GLU A 75 17.16 1.40 7.08
CA GLU A 75 16.89 2.70 6.47
C GLU A 75 15.66 2.62 5.58
N LEU A 76 15.53 1.54 4.81
CA LEU A 76 14.34 1.33 3.98
C LEU A 76 13.11 1.04 4.83
N ALA A 77 13.23 0.27 5.92
CA ALA A 77 12.12 0.09 6.86
C ALA A 77 11.64 1.43 7.43
N GLN A 78 12.56 2.32 7.83
CA GLN A 78 12.24 3.66 8.32
C GLN A 78 11.60 4.56 7.25
N GLN A 79 12.01 4.44 5.99
CA GLN A 79 11.37 5.16 4.89
C GLN A 79 9.94 4.68 4.65
N ILE A 80 9.71 3.36 4.68
CA ILE A 80 8.38 2.77 4.52
C ILE A 80 7.45 3.20 5.65
N GLN A 81 7.94 3.25 6.90
CA GLN A 81 7.14 3.67 8.07
C GLN A 81 6.57 5.10 7.95
N LYS A 82 7.25 5.98 7.20
CA LYS A 82 6.84 7.39 7.05
C LYS A 82 5.74 7.62 6.02
N VAL A 83 5.39 6.58 5.24
CA VAL A 83 4.32 6.60 4.24
C VAL A 83 3.00 6.21 4.90
#